data_AF-A0A6G1FSK6-F1
#
_entry.id   AF-A0A6G1FSK6-F1
#
_cell.length_a   1.000
_cell.length_b   1.000
_cell.length_c   1.000
_cell.angle_alpha   90.00
_cell.angle_beta   90.00
_cell.angle_gamma   90.00
#
_symmetry.space_group_name_H-M   'P 1'
#
loop_
_entity.id
_entity.type
_entity.pdbx_description
1 polymer ?
#
loop_
_entity_poly.entity_id
_entity_poly.type
_entity_poly.pdbx_seq_one_letter_code
_entity_poly.pdbx_strand_id
1 'polypeptide(L)'
;MPSDQATLSIFGVFQWIRKCLDIERGVIPLHERQGIIRNQPVSEELLNTFMLMSQFSAAVYCRSNNDSPGTSLSCSAGNCPLVEAGDTQTVAEFQDTAATDTTGYVAISRKYSMIVVGFRGSRSMRNYIADLTFEGESVNLAGCKNCKGHKGFWNSWQEAKEQVVRAVRQVSAENPGYQIVFTGHSLGAAVATLAAADMRTMGLDISLYTFGAPRVGDSSLSTFISNQPGGNYRLTHGSDLIPQLPPLLFGYRHISPEYFISSGQNIVPTPKDITIYSGDWNLSGNTGKLPGNVVAHQWYFNRIASCASGFEWK
;
A
#
# COMPACT_ATOMS: atom_id res chain seq x y z
N MET A 1 35.49 -6.93 20.26
CA MET A 1 34.41 -6.51 19.34
C MET A 1 33.11 -6.56 20.11
N PRO A 2 32.57 -5.42 20.56
CA PRO A 2 31.22 -5.39 21.13
C PRO A 2 30.20 -5.02 20.05
N SER A 3 29.13 -5.81 20.01
CA SER A 3 27.91 -5.60 19.27
C SER A 3 27.04 -4.55 19.98
N ASP A 4 27.18 -3.28 19.61
CA ASP A 4 26.29 -2.22 20.09
C ASP A 4 25.12 -2.05 19.11
N GLN A 5 24.10 -2.91 19.23
CA GLN A 5 22.75 -2.50 18.84
C GLN A 5 22.19 -1.67 19.99
N ALA A 6 22.44 -0.37 19.95
CA ALA A 6 21.74 0.58 20.80
C ALA A 6 20.25 0.52 20.43
N THR A 7 19.42 -0.01 21.33
CA THR A 7 17.96 0.08 21.25
C THR A 7 17.57 1.55 21.31
N LEU A 8 17.42 2.19 20.15
CA LEU A 8 16.88 3.54 20.05
C LEU A 8 15.44 3.49 20.56
N SER A 9 15.10 4.39 21.50
CA SER A 9 13.70 4.61 21.85
C SER A 9 12.91 5.00 20.59
N ILE A 10 11.59 4.78 20.59
CA ILE A 10 10.70 5.18 19.47
C ILE A 10 11.01 6.61 19.01
N PHE A 11 11.19 7.53 19.97
CA PHE A 11 11.58 8.92 19.71
C PHE A 11 12.94 9.05 19.00
N GLY A 12 13.93 8.27 19.41
CA GLY A 12 15.24 8.18 18.76
C GLY A 12 15.15 7.67 17.31
N VAL A 13 14.29 6.69 17.04
CA VAL A 13 14.05 6.18 15.67
C VAL A 13 13.45 7.27 14.77
N PHE A 14 12.44 8.01 15.25
CA PHE A 14 11.85 9.13 14.50
C PHE A 14 12.86 10.26 14.23
N GLN A 15 13.72 10.59 15.19
CA GLN A 15 14.78 11.58 14.99
C GLN A 15 15.81 11.11 13.96
N TRP A 16 16.20 9.84 14.00
CA TRP A 16 17.12 9.25 13.04
C TRP A 16 16.52 9.25 11.62
N ILE A 17 15.27 8.82 11.46
CA ILE A 17 14.53 8.87 10.19
C ILE A 17 14.52 10.30 9.65
N ARG A 18 14.16 11.28 10.49
CA ARG A 18 14.13 12.70 10.10
C ARG A 18 15.50 13.16 9.60
N LYS A 19 16.58 12.82 10.31
CA LYS A 19 17.95 13.16 9.90
C LYS A 19 18.31 12.53 8.54
N CYS A 20 17.95 11.27 8.29
CA CYS A 20 18.16 10.62 6.99
C CYS A 20 17.41 11.35 5.86
N LEU A 21 16.14 11.70 6.07
CA LEU A 21 15.33 12.39 5.08
C LEU A 21 15.81 13.84 4.82
N ASP A 22 16.32 14.52 5.86
CA ASP A 22 16.94 15.84 5.71
C ASP A 22 18.26 15.76 4.90
N ILE A 23 19.07 14.70 5.10
CA ILE A 23 20.27 14.45 4.28
C ILE A 23 19.89 14.18 2.82
N GLU A 24 18.86 13.37 2.56
CA GLU A 24 18.34 13.11 1.21
C GLU A 24 18.02 14.41 0.46
N ARG A 25 17.30 15.31 1.13
CA ARG A 25 17.00 16.63 0.57
C ARG A 25 18.25 17.48 0.29
N GLY A 26 19.35 17.28 1.00
CA GLY A 26 20.60 18.01 0.76
C GLY A 26 21.38 17.46 -0.44
N VAL A 27 21.40 16.13 -0.61
CA VAL A 27 22.27 15.44 -1.56
C VAL A 27 21.65 15.30 -2.96
N ILE A 28 20.32 15.24 -3.08
CA ILE A 28 19.65 15.01 -4.37
C ILE A 28 19.70 16.27 -5.26
N PRO A 29 20.26 16.21 -6.49
CA PRO A 29 20.31 17.32 -7.43
C PRO A 29 18.94 17.92 -7.75
N LEU A 30 18.85 19.24 -7.93
CA LEU A 30 17.57 19.94 -8.17
C LEU A 30 16.76 19.41 -9.37
N HIS A 31 17.43 18.96 -10.44
CA HIS A 31 16.76 18.43 -11.63
C HIS A 31 16.12 17.06 -11.38
N GLU A 32 16.69 16.23 -10.50
CA GLU A 32 16.12 14.93 -10.08
C GLU A 32 15.00 15.10 -9.03
N ARG A 33 14.77 16.32 -8.52
CA ARG A 33 13.64 16.61 -7.62
C ARG A 33 12.32 16.79 -8.37
N GLN A 34 12.38 17.06 -9.66
CA GLN A 34 11.22 17.37 -10.48
C GLN A 34 10.66 16.09 -11.09
N GLY A 35 9.46 15.72 -10.64
CA GLY A 35 8.68 14.70 -11.30
C GLY A 35 8.22 15.13 -12.68
N ILE A 36 8.03 14.19 -13.61
CA ILE A 36 7.22 14.47 -14.79
C ILE A 36 5.76 14.61 -14.33
N ILE A 37 5.25 15.83 -14.40
CA ILE A 37 3.88 16.17 -14.05
C ILE A 37 3.00 15.89 -15.27
N ARG A 38 1.93 15.11 -15.08
CA ARG A 38 0.82 15.16 -16.03
C ARG A 38 -0.07 16.34 -15.67
N ASN A 39 -0.10 17.37 -16.52
CA ASN A 39 -0.87 18.60 -16.32
C ASN A 39 -2.40 18.43 -16.44
N GLN A 40 -2.92 17.20 -16.34
CA GLN A 40 -4.35 16.93 -16.40
C GLN A 40 -4.85 16.53 -15.01
N PRO A 41 -5.89 17.20 -14.48
CA PRO A 41 -6.54 16.73 -13.26
C PRO A 41 -7.07 15.31 -13.49
N VAL A 42 -7.18 14.54 -12.41
CA VAL A 42 -7.84 13.22 -12.49
C VAL A 42 -9.29 13.40 -12.92
N SER A 43 -9.91 12.38 -13.50
CA SER A 43 -11.35 12.43 -13.77
C SER A 43 -12.16 12.23 -12.48
N GLU A 44 -13.39 12.73 -12.44
CA GLU A 44 -14.34 12.44 -11.35
C GLU A 44 -14.58 10.93 -11.19
N GLU A 45 -14.63 10.20 -12.32
CA GLU A 45 -14.75 8.75 -12.31
C GLU A 45 -13.58 8.07 -11.60
N LEU A 46 -12.34 8.48 -11.92
CA LEU A 46 -11.14 7.92 -11.29
C LEU A 46 -11.07 8.27 -9.80
N LEU A 47 -11.48 9.49 -9.43
CA LEU A 47 -11.60 9.89 -8.01
C LEU A 47 -12.60 9.00 -7.27
N ASN A 48 -13.77 8.73 -7.86
CA ASN A 48 -14.76 7.81 -7.29
C ASN A 48 -14.22 6.39 -7.15
N THR A 49 -13.44 5.91 -8.12
CA THR A 49 -12.74 4.62 -8.00
C THR A 49 -11.73 4.63 -6.85
N PHE A 50 -10.95 5.70 -6.67
CA PHE A 50 -10.03 5.80 -5.53
C PHE A 50 -10.75 5.76 -4.19
N MET A 51 -11.89 6.43 -4.06
CA MET A 51 -12.72 6.39 -2.86
C MET A 51 -13.31 5.00 -2.60
N LEU A 52 -13.72 4.26 -3.64
CA LEU A 52 -14.18 2.88 -3.48
C LEU A 52 -13.03 1.96 -3.04
N MET A 53 -11.87 2.05 -3.69
CA MET A 53 -10.71 1.20 -3.38
C MET A 53 -10.14 1.50 -1.99
N SER A 54 -10.21 2.75 -1.51
CA SER A 54 -9.78 3.08 -0.15
C SER A 54 -10.67 2.43 0.89
N GLN A 55 -11.97 2.26 0.59
CA GLN A 55 -12.92 1.58 1.47
C GLN A 55 -12.72 0.07 1.50
N PHE A 56 -12.33 -0.57 0.39
CA PHE A 56 -11.89 -1.96 0.42
C PHE A 56 -10.63 -2.10 1.29
N SER A 57 -9.64 -1.22 1.14
CA SER A 57 -8.49 -1.18 2.04
C SER A 57 -8.86 -0.93 3.51
N ALA A 58 -9.90 -0.14 3.78
CA ALA A 58 -10.42 0.10 5.12
C ALA A 58 -11.07 -1.15 5.73
N ALA A 59 -11.86 -1.87 4.93
CA ALA A 59 -12.61 -3.05 5.34
C ALA A 59 -11.70 -4.18 5.85
N VAL A 60 -10.46 -4.28 5.35
CA VAL A 60 -9.49 -5.29 5.81
C VAL A 60 -9.11 -5.13 7.29
N TYR A 61 -9.24 -3.92 7.85
CA TYR A 61 -8.96 -3.67 9.26
C TYR A 61 -10.06 -4.20 10.20
N CYS A 62 -11.26 -4.45 9.68
CA CYS A 62 -12.35 -5.01 10.46
C CYS A 62 -12.13 -6.49 10.68
N ARG A 63 -12.03 -6.90 11.94
CA ARG A 63 -11.82 -8.31 12.32
C ARG A 63 -12.88 -9.24 11.72
N SER A 64 -14.14 -8.82 11.70
CA SER A 64 -15.26 -9.59 11.13
C SER A 64 -15.10 -9.93 9.65
N ASN A 65 -14.20 -9.25 8.93
CA ASN A 65 -13.93 -9.50 7.51
C ASN A 65 -12.65 -10.33 7.29
N ASN A 66 -12.02 -10.83 8.37
CA ASN A 66 -10.82 -11.68 8.29
C ASN A 66 -10.83 -12.91 9.21
N ASP A 67 -11.93 -13.17 9.93
CA ASP A 67 -12.14 -14.39 10.73
C ASP A 67 -13.46 -15.15 10.46
N SER A 68 -14.22 -14.77 9.43
CA SER A 68 -15.55 -15.30 9.09
C SER A 68 -15.82 -15.38 7.57
N PRO A 69 -15.19 -16.32 6.81
CA PRO A 69 -15.37 -16.45 5.36
C PRO A 69 -16.82 -16.66 4.93
N GLY A 70 -17.18 -16.15 3.74
CA GLY A 70 -18.52 -16.30 3.15
C GLY A 70 -19.53 -15.26 3.64
N THR A 71 -19.08 -14.30 4.45
CA THR A 71 -19.94 -13.23 4.99
C THR A 71 -19.82 -11.96 4.15
N SER A 72 -20.82 -11.10 4.25
CA SER A 72 -20.78 -9.80 3.58
C SER A 72 -19.81 -8.87 4.31
N LEU A 73 -18.97 -8.15 3.55
CA LEU A 73 -18.05 -7.19 4.14
C LEU A 73 -18.83 -6.07 4.80
N SER A 74 -18.45 -5.75 6.04
CA SER A 74 -19.05 -4.66 6.81
C SER A 74 -17.98 -3.91 7.60
N CYS A 75 -18.23 -2.62 7.88
CA CYS A 75 -17.33 -1.80 8.68
C CYS A 75 -18.06 -1.20 9.88
N SER A 76 -17.76 -1.73 11.07
CA SER A 76 -18.31 -1.20 12.33
C SER A 76 -17.94 0.27 12.60
N ALA A 77 -16.85 0.76 11.99
CA ALA A 77 -16.43 2.15 12.04
C ALA A 77 -17.17 3.07 11.04
N GLY A 78 -18.05 2.54 10.19
CA GLY A 78 -18.79 3.30 9.17
C GLY A 78 -17.91 3.85 8.03
N ASN A 79 -16.71 3.31 7.85
CA ASN A 79 -15.72 3.80 6.89
C ASN A 79 -15.63 2.98 5.59
N CYS A 80 -16.61 2.09 5.30
CA CYS A 80 -16.73 1.41 4.01
C CYS A 80 -18.16 1.30 3.42
N PRO A 81 -18.98 2.38 3.44
CA PRO A 81 -20.38 2.31 2.96
C PRO A 81 -20.54 1.91 1.47
N LEU A 82 -19.58 2.24 0.60
CA LEU A 82 -19.61 1.84 -0.82
C LEU A 82 -19.35 0.35 -1.01
N VAL A 83 -18.56 -0.26 -0.12
CA VAL A 83 -18.29 -1.70 -0.11
C VAL A 83 -19.51 -2.47 0.38
N GLU A 84 -20.14 -2.00 1.45
CA GLU A 84 -21.40 -2.54 1.99
C GLU A 84 -22.53 -2.46 0.96
N ALA A 85 -22.63 -1.33 0.24
CA ALA A 85 -23.57 -1.17 -0.87
C ALA A 85 -23.18 -1.94 -2.15
N GLY A 86 -22.06 -2.66 -2.15
CA GLY A 86 -21.44 -3.32 -3.29
C GLY A 86 -21.86 -4.78 -3.54
N ASP A 87 -22.76 -5.33 -2.71
CA ASP A 87 -22.99 -6.79 -2.62
C ASP A 87 -21.66 -7.55 -2.61
N THR A 88 -20.87 -7.27 -1.58
CA THR A 88 -19.49 -7.75 -1.45
C THR A 88 -19.41 -8.84 -0.40
N GLN A 89 -18.91 -10.01 -0.76
CA GLN A 89 -18.74 -11.16 0.13
C GLN A 89 -17.31 -11.69 0.10
N THR A 90 -16.78 -12.11 1.26
CA THR A 90 -15.49 -12.80 1.30
C THR A 90 -15.62 -14.22 0.74
N VAL A 91 -14.62 -14.63 -0.02
CA VAL A 91 -14.48 -15.99 -0.56
C VAL A 91 -13.37 -16.75 0.18
N ALA A 92 -12.31 -16.03 0.53
CA ALA A 92 -11.26 -16.55 1.40
C ALA A 92 -10.79 -15.44 2.34
N GLU A 93 -10.39 -15.83 3.54
CA GLU A 93 -9.81 -14.93 4.53
C GLU A 93 -8.56 -15.57 5.11
N PHE A 94 -7.57 -14.75 5.43
CA PHE A 94 -6.31 -15.16 6.01
C PHE A 94 -5.94 -14.19 7.11
N GLN A 95 -5.53 -14.73 8.25
CA GLN A 95 -5.21 -13.94 9.43
C GLN A 95 -3.95 -14.49 10.08
N ASP A 96 -3.13 -13.57 10.60
CA ASP A 96 -2.00 -13.84 11.50
C ASP A 96 -1.18 -15.06 11.05
N THR A 97 -0.81 -15.10 9.75
CA THR A 97 -0.04 -16.22 9.19
C THR A 97 1.24 -16.45 10.00
N ALA A 98 1.60 -17.72 10.17
CA ALA A 98 2.44 -18.22 11.28
C ALA A 98 3.78 -17.49 11.49
N ALA A 99 4.31 -16.77 10.51
CA ALA A 99 5.57 -16.04 10.65
C ALA A 99 5.51 -14.52 10.32
N THR A 100 4.43 -13.95 9.74
CA THR A 100 4.44 -12.53 9.30
C THR A 100 3.23 -11.64 9.67
N ASP A 101 2.31 -12.06 10.54
CA ASP A 101 1.09 -11.27 10.90
C ASP A 101 0.29 -10.80 9.65
N THR A 102 0.43 -11.53 8.53
CA THR A 102 -0.21 -11.17 7.27
C THR A 102 -1.71 -11.46 7.38
N THR A 103 -2.52 -10.42 7.22
CA THR A 103 -3.97 -10.50 7.35
C THR A 103 -4.64 -9.88 6.13
N GLY A 104 -5.70 -10.50 5.63
CA GLY A 104 -6.42 -10.04 4.47
C GLY A 104 -7.58 -10.93 4.05
N TYR A 105 -8.14 -10.61 2.89
CA TYR A 105 -9.22 -11.39 2.29
C TYR A 105 -9.08 -11.42 0.76
N VAL A 106 -9.79 -12.38 0.16
CA VAL A 106 -10.24 -12.36 -1.23
C VAL A 106 -11.75 -12.25 -1.21
N ALA A 107 -12.31 -11.23 -1.86
CA ALA A 107 -13.74 -10.94 -1.87
C ALA A 107 -14.25 -10.78 -3.30
N ILE A 108 -15.54 -11.05 -3.50
CA ILE A 108 -16.26 -10.78 -4.74
C ILE A 108 -17.27 -9.65 -4.50
N SER A 109 -17.24 -8.62 -5.34
CA SER A 109 -18.30 -7.62 -5.41
C SER A 109 -19.05 -7.77 -6.71
N ARG A 110 -20.32 -8.18 -6.62
CA ARG A 110 -21.16 -8.42 -7.80
C ARG A 110 -21.62 -7.13 -8.44
N LYS A 111 -21.93 -6.11 -7.64
CA LYS A 111 -22.36 -4.79 -8.15
C LYS A 111 -21.29 -4.14 -9.02
N TYR A 112 -20.03 -4.24 -8.61
CA TYR A 112 -18.92 -3.64 -9.34
C TYR A 112 -18.19 -4.63 -10.27
N SER A 113 -18.65 -5.88 -10.36
CA SER A 113 -18.06 -6.95 -11.18
C SER A 113 -16.55 -7.08 -10.96
N MET A 114 -16.14 -7.25 -9.71
CA MET A 114 -14.72 -7.32 -9.32
C MET A 114 -14.43 -8.40 -8.27
N ILE A 115 -13.22 -8.93 -8.36
CA ILE A 115 -12.57 -9.79 -7.37
C ILE A 115 -11.52 -8.93 -6.68
N VAL A 116 -11.66 -8.69 -5.38
CA VAL A 116 -10.79 -7.79 -4.63
C VAL A 116 -9.95 -8.58 -3.64
N VAL A 117 -8.63 -8.41 -3.70
CA VAL A 117 -7.68 -8.91 -2.71
C VAL A 117 -7.23 -7.75 -1.85
N GLY A 118 -7.60 -7.79 -0.57
CA GLY A 118 -7.27 -6.75 0.41
C GLY A 118 -6.23 -7.23 1.40
N PHE A 119 -5.19 -6.42 1.65
CA PHE A 119 -4.17 -6.67 2.67
C PHE A 119 -4.20 -5.60 3.77
N ARG A 120 -4.20 -6.04 5.02
CA ARG A 120 -4.21 -5.18 6.21
C ARG A 120 -2.81 -4.62 6.46
N GLY A 121 -2.73 -3.38 6.94
CA GLY A 121 -1.50 -2.88 7.57
C GLY A 121 -1.31 -3.36 9.02
N SER A 122 -0.23 -2.91 9.65
CA SER A 122 0.08 -3.25 11.05
C SER A 122 -0.97 -2.68 12.02
N ARG A 123 -1.30 -3.46 13.06
CA ARG A 123 -2.19 -3.01 14.16
C ARG A 123 -1.57 -1.92 15.04
N SER A 124 -0.24 -1.77 15.03
CA SER A 124 0.44 -0.66 15.70
C SER A 124 1.50 -0.08 14.77
N MET A 125 1.15 1.02 14.09
CA MET A 125 2.05 1.64 13.11
C MET A 125 3.30 2.26 13.76
N ARG A 126 3.18 2.78 14.99
CA ARG A 126 4.33 3.33 15.73
C ARG A 126 5.32 2.25 16.13
N ASN A 127 4.84 1.10 16.60
CA ASN A 127 5.70 -0.02 16.92
C ASN A 127 6.35 -0.54 15.63
N TYR A 128 5.57 -0.68 14.56
CA TYR A 128 6.11 -1.04 13.26
C TYR A 128 7.27 -0.11 12.84
N ILE A 129 7.09 1.22 12.93
CA ILE A 129 8.16 2.19 12.62
C ILE A 129 9.38 2.02 13.53
N ALA A 130 9.17 1.76 14.82
CA ALA A 130 10.25 1.58 15.79
C ALA A 130 11.08 0.31 15.51
N ASP A 131 10.42 -0.73 15.00
CA ASP A 131 11.01 -2.05 14.71
C ASP A 131 11.46 -2.19 13.25
N LEU A 132 11.41 -1.10 12.46
CA LEU A 132 11.76 -1.12 11.04
C LEU A 132 13.20 -1.57 10.82
N THR A 133 13.36 -2.69 10.12
CA THR A 133 14.62 -3.11 9.51
C THR A 133 14.53 -2.94 8.00
N PHE A 134 15.51 -2.30 7.37
CA PHE A 134 15.51 -2.06 5.92
C PHE A 134 16.23 -3.15 5.13
N GLU A 135 16.16 -4.39 5.61
CA GLU A 135 16.80 -5.54 4.98
C GLU A 135 16.17 -5.82 3.61
N GLY A 136 16.98 -5.70 2.56
CA GLY A 136 16.61 -6.12 1.22
C GLY A 136 16.99 -7.57 0.96
N GLU A 137 16.14 -8.30 0.25
CA GLU A 137 16.40 -9.65 -0.25
C GLU A 137 16.09 -9.77 -1.74
N SER A 138 16.61 -10.82 -2.38
CA SER A 138 16.30 -11.12 -3.77
C SER A 138 14.83 -11.55 -3.90
N VAL A 139 14.10 -10.86 -4.76
CA VAL A 139 12.70 -11.16 -5.05
C VAL A 139 12.62 -11.97 -6.34
N ASN A 140 12.12 -13.20 -6.26
CA ASN A 140 12.03 -14.11 -7.40
C ASN A 140 10.70 -13.92 -8.16
N LEU A 141 10.67 -12.93 -9.05
CA LEU A 141 9.58 -12.66 -9.98
C LEU A 141 10.00 -13.04 -11.39
N ALA A 142 9.17 -13.80 -12.10
CA ALA A 142 9.48 -14.20 -13.47
C ALA A 142 9.65 -12.96 -14.37
N GLY A 143 10.78 -12.87 -15.07
CA GLY A 143 11.14 -11.73 -15.92
C GLY A 143 11.83 -10.56 -15.19
N CYS A 144 11.92 -10.58 -13.87
CA CYS A 144 12.59 -9.54 -13.08
C CYS A 144 14.05 -9.94 -12.81
N LYS A 145 15.02 -9.30 -13.47
CA LYS A 145 16.45 -9.57 -13.26
C LYS A 145 17.01 -8.71 -12.14
N ASN A 146 17.74 -9.32 -11.20
CA ASN A 146 18.41 -8.64 -10.08
C ASN A 146 17.49 -7.77 -9.21
N CYS A 147 16.22 -8.13 -9.12
CA CYS A 147 15.25 -7.37 -8.34
C CYS A 147 15.38 -7.67 -6.86
N LYS A 148 15.55 -6.62 -6.05
CA LYS A 148 15.57 -6.74 -4.59
C LYS A 148 14.37 -6.02 -3.99
N GLY A 149 13.72 -6.69 -3.04
CA GLY A 149 12.59 -6.17 -2.29
C GLY A 149 12.86 -6.18 -0.80
N HIS A 150 12.04 -5.46 -0.05
CA HIS A 150 12.08 -5.50 1.41
C HIS A 150 11.72 -6.90 1.90
N LYS A 151 12.60 -7.50 2.71
CA LYS A 151 12.49 -8.88 3.17
C LYS A 151 11.18 -9.18 3.88
N GLY A 152 10.79 -8.33 4.82
CA GLY A 152 9.51 -8.48 5.53
C GLY A 152 8.30 -8.54 4.59
N PHE A 153 8.17 -7.60 3.64
CA PHE A 153 7.03 -7.55 2.72
C PHE A 153 7.00 -8.73 1.75
N TRP A 154 8.18 -9.18 1.28
CA TRP A 154 8.25 -10.33 0.39
C TRP A 154 7.85 -11.62 1.11
N ASN A 155 8.34 -11.84 2.33
CA ASN A 155 7.94 -13.00 3.13
C ASN A 155 6.43 -12.98 3.46
N SER A 156 5.87 -11.81 3.80
CA SER A 156 4.42 -11.65 4.00
C SER A 156 3.61 -12.09 2.79
N TRP A 157 4.03 -11.69 1.58
CA TRP A 157 3.37 -12.15 0.36
C TRP A 157 3.51 -13.67 0.18
N GLN A 158 4.73 -14.19 0.33
CA GLN A 158 5.02 -15.61 0.09
C GLN A 158 4.22 -16.53 1.02
N GLU A 159 3.93 -16.11 2.25
CA GLU A 159 3.04 -16.85 3.17
C GLU A 159 1.58 -16.86 2.71
N ALA A 160 1.04 -15.74 2.24
CA ALA A 160 -0.34 -15.65 1.78
C ALA A 160 -0.55 -16.23 0.36
N LYS A 161 0.53 -16.36 -0.42
CA LYS A 161 0.50 -16.64 -1.85
C LYS A 161 -0.33 -17.85 -2.25
N GLU A 162 -0.13 -19.00 -1.59
CA GLU A 162 -0.85 -20.23 -1.97
C GLU A 162 -2.36 -20.06 -1.84
N GLN A 163 -2.82 -19.51 -0.71
CA GLN A 163 -4.23 -19.33 -0.41
C GLN A 163 -4.86 -18.28 -1.34
N VAL A 164 -4.17 -17.14 -1.55
CA VAL A 164 -4.65 -16.07 -2.43
C VAL A 164 -4.72 -16.55 -3.88
N VAL A 165 -3.67 -17.21 -4.40
CA VAL A 165 -3.65 -17.70 -5.79
C VAL A 165 -4.76 -18.73 -6.01
N ARG A 166 -4.98 -19.66 -5.08
CA ARG A 166 -6.06 -20.63 -5.15
C ARG A 166 -7.43 -19.95 -5.22
N ALA A 167 -7.71 -19.04 -4.28
CA ALA A 167 -8.99 -18.37 -4.19
C ALA A 167 -9.27 -17.47 -5.41
N VAL A 168 -8.29 -16.66 -5.84
CA VAL A 168 -8.46 -15.78 -7.01
C VAL A 168 -8.70 -16.59 -8.27
N ARG A 169 -7.95 -17.68 -8.50
CA ARG A 169 -8.15 -18.53 -9.69
C ARG A 169 -9.51 -19.20 -9.71
N GLN A 170 -9.96 -19.71 -8.55
CA GLN A 170 -11.28 -20.31 -8.44
C GLN A 170 -12.39 -19.29 -8.76
N VAL A 171 -12.41 -18.15 -8.07
CA VAL A 171 -13.46 -17.15 -8.23
C VAL A 171 -13.44 -16.53 -9.62
N SER A 172 -12.24 -16.33 -10.20
CA SER A 172 -12.10 -15.80 -11.56
C SER A 172 -12.63 -16.77 -12.63
N ALA A 173 -12.48 -18.09 -12.42
CA ALA A 173 -13.04 -19.09 -13.32
C ALA A 173 -14.58 -19.13 -13.25
N GLU A 174 -15.15 -18.92 -12.06
CA GLU A 174 -16.60 -18.88 -11.83
C GLU A 174 -17.24 -17.56 -12.31
N ASN A 175 -16.46 -16.48 -12.44
CA ASN A 175 -16.94 -15.14 -12.77
C ASN A 175 -16.14 -14.52 -13.93
N PRO A 176 -16.27 -15.06 -15.16
CA PRO A 176 -15.54 -14.54 -16.31
C PRO A 176 -15.89 -13.08 -16.58
N GLY A 177 -14.87 -12.26 -16.87
CA GLY A 177 -15.02 -10.83 -17.14
C GLY A 177 -14.98 -9.93 -15.90
N TYR A 178 -14.93 -10.48 -14.69
CA TYR A 178 -14.74 -9.68 -13.48
C TYR A 178 -13.30 -9.15 -13.41
N GLN A 179 -13.15 -7.89 -13.01
CA GLN A 179 -11.84 -7.27 -12.82
C GLN A 179 -11.16 -7.83 -11.58
N ILE A 180 -9.85 -8.11 -11.65
CA ILE A 180 -9.08 -8.50 -10.46
C ILE A 180 -8.37 -7.26 -9.93
N VAL A 181 -8.62 -6.94 -8.67
CA VAL A 181 -8.09 -5.74 -8.01
C VAL A 181 -7.36 -6.11 -6.74
N PHE A 182 -6.14 -5.59 -6.60
CA PHE A 182 -5.32 -5.75 -5.40
C PHE A 182 -5.26 -4.41 -4.70
N THR A 183 -5.51 -4.42 -3.39
CA THR A 183 -5.50 -3.20 -2.59
C THR A 183 -4.95 -3.41 -1.19
N GLY A 184 -4.50 -2.31 -0.60
CA GLY A 184 -4.04 -2.30 0.76
C GLY A 184 -3.68 -0.89 1.21
N HIS A 185 -3.60 -0.73 2.52
CA HIS A 185 -3.15 0.49 3.17
C HIS A 185 -1.89 0.20 4.00
N SER A 186 -0.97 1.17 4.03
CA SER A 186 0.26 1.07 4.82
C SER A 186 1.11 -0.16 4.47
N LEU A 187 1.55 -0.96 5.45
CA LEU A 187 2.22 -2.23 5.24
C LEU A 187 1.44 -3.17 4.31
N GLY A 188 0.11 -3.23 4.42
CA GLY A 188 -0.72 -4.05 3.54
C GLY A 188 -0.63 -3.60 2.08
N ALA A 189 -0.42 -2.31 1.85
CA ALA A 189 -0.20 -1.76 0.52
C ALA A 189 1.15 -2.21 -0.08
N ALA A 190 2.17 -2.40 0.75
CA ALA A 190 3.46 -2.95 0.34
C ALA A 190 3.32 -4.41 -0.12
N VAL A 191 2.62 -5.22 0.68
CA VAL A 191 2.33 -6.63 0.36
C VAL A 191 1.48 -6.73 -0.90
N ALA A 192 0.43 -5.92 -1.02
CA ALA A 192 -0.42 -5.86 -2.21
C ALA A 192 0.38 -5.54 -3.48
N THR A 193 1.39 -4.66 -3.39
CA THR A 193 2.27 -4.30 -4.50
C THR A 193 3.08 -5.50 -4.99
N LEU A 194 3.73 -6.22 -4.09
CA LEU A 194 4.52 -7.41 -4.43
C LEU A 194 3.64 -8.56 -4.92
N ALA A 195 2.47 -8.74 -4.31
CA ALA A 195 1.49 -9.75 -4.67
C ALA A 195 0.93 -9.54 -6.09
N ALA A 196 0.52 -8.30 -6.40
CA ALA A 196 0.05 -7.96 -7.74
C ALA A 196 1.15 -8.16 -8.79
N ALA A 197 2.39 -7.76 -8.48
CA ALA A 197 3.52 -7.94 -9.37
C ALA A 197 3.75 -9.42 -9.70
N ASP A 198 3.77 -10.29 -8.69
CA ASP A 198 3.93 -11.73 -8.84
C ASP A 198 2.81 -12.38 -9.64
N MET A 199 1.56 -12.10 -9.28
CA MET A 199 0.41 -12.71 -9.94
C MET A 199 0.21 -12.22 -11.39
N ARG A 200 0.66 -11.01 -11.73
CA ARG A 200 0.77 -10.56 -13.13
C ARG A 200 1.76 -11.40 -13.93
N THR A 201 2.87 -11.83 -13.33
CA THR A 201 3.80 -12.77 -14.00
C THR A 201 3.19 -14.14 -14.27
N MET A 202 2.11 -14.50 -13.57
CA MET A 202 1.34 -15.72 -13.78
C MET A 202 0.22 -15.56 -14.82
N GLY A 203 0.16 -14.42 -15.52
CA GLY A 203 -0.78 -14.14 -16.60
C GLY A 203 -2.12 -13.54 -16.18
N LEU A 204 -2.25 -13.08 -14.93
CA LEU A 204 -3.48 -12.42 -14.46
C LEU A 204 -3.43 -10.92 -14.74
N ASP A 205 -4.53 -10.37 -15.27
CA ASP A 205 -4.71 -8.93 -15.43
C ASP A 205 -5.23 -8.33 -14.12
N ILE A 206 -4.36 -7.60 -13.42
CA ILE A 206 -4.60 -7.13 -12.06
C ILE A 206 -4.40 -5.63 -12.00
N SER A 207 -5.38 -4.89 -11.48
CA SER A 207 -5.21 -3.49 -11.08
C SER A 207 -4.78 -3.35 -9.63
N LEU A 208 -3.80 -2.48 -9.38
CA LEU A 208 -3.24 -2.25 -8.04
C LEU A 208 -3.62 -0.86 -7.53
N TYR A 209 -4.29 -0.79 -6.39
CA TYR A 209 -4.62 0.45 -5.69
C TYR A 209 -4.05 0.45 -4.28
N THR A 210 -3.09 1.33 -4.02
CA THR A 210 -2.38 1.38 -2.74
C THR A 210 -2.52 2.73 -2.08
N PHE A 211 -2.67 2.73 -0.75
CA PHE A 211 -2.86 3.94 0.04
C PHE A 211 -1.76 4.02 1.10
N GLY A 212 -0.92 5.04 1.03
CA GLY A 212 0.15 5.23 2.01
C GLY A 212 1.19 4.10 2.01
N ALA A 213 1.48 3.52 0.85
CA ALA A 213 2.44 2.43 0.74
C ALA A 213 3.89 2.90 1.01
N PRO A 214 4.67 2.15 1.81
CA PRO A 214 6.12 2.33 1.86
C PRO A 214 6.76 1.88 0.54
N ARG A 215 8.03 2.23 0.34
CA ARG A 215 8.85 1.72 -0.77
C ARG A 215 9.09 0.22 -0.59
N VAL A 216 8.93 -0.55 -1.65
CA VAL A 216 8.92 -2.02 -1.57
C VAL A 216 10.21 -2.68 -2.01
N GLY A 217 11.10 -1.96 -2.71
CA GLY A 217 12.36 -2.51 -3.18
C GLY A 217 13.21 -1.52 -3.95
N ASP A 218 14.20 -2.04 -4.67
CA ASP A 218 15.16 -1.25 -5.43
C ASP A 218 14.61 -0.73 -6.77
N SER A 219 15.44 -0.01 -7.52
CA SER A 219 15.06 0.56 -8.82
C SER A 219 14.74 -0.52 -9.87
N SER A 220 15.42 -1.68 -9.83
CA SER A 220 15.14 -2.81 -10.72
C SER A 220 13.72 -3.34 -10.50
N LEU A 221 13.36 -3.58 -9.22
CA LEU A 221 12.02 -4.02 -8.86
C LEU A 221 10.97 -2.95 -9.16
N SER A 222 11.22 -1.70 -8.79
CA SER A 222 10.30 -0.59 -9.07
C SER A 222 10.00 -0.45 -10.57
N THR A 223 11.06 -0.45 -11.40
CA THR A 223 10.93 -0.33 -12.86
C THR A 223 10.17 -1.51 -13.43
N PHE A 224 10.47 -2.72 -12.97
CA PHE A 224 9.74 -3.92 -13.39
C PHE A 224 8.24 -3.79 -13.11
N ILE A 225 7.84 -3.47 -11.87
CA ILE A 225 6.43 -3.37 -11.49
C ILE A 225 5.73 -2.22 -12.22
N SER A 226 6.42 -1.07 -12.37
CA SER A 226 5.88 0.11 -13.05
C SER A 226 5.57 -0.16 -14.53
N ASN A 227 6.32 -1.06 -15.16
CA ASN A 227 6.17 -1.42 -16.57
C ASN A 227 5.25 -2.63 -16.81
N GLN A 228 4.77 -3.30 -15.77
CA GLN A 228 3.81 -4.39 -15.93
C GLN A 228 2.43 -3.85 -16.37
N PRO A 229 1.69 -4.62 -17.19
CA PRO A 229 0.30 -4.30 -17.52
C PRO A 229 -0.61 -4.42 -16.28
N GLY A 230 -1.82 -3.88 -16.35
CA GLY A 230 -2.85 -3.96 -15.31
C GLY A 230 -3.05 -2.69 -14.48
N GLY A 231 -2.15 -1.71 -14.58
CA GLY A 231 -2.31 -0.37 -13.99
C GLY A 231 -1.87 -0.28 -12.52
N ASN A 232 -1.10 0.76 -12.21
CA ASN A 232 -0.59 1.02 -10.86
C ASN A 232 -1.14 2.37 -10.37
N TYR A 233 -1.89 2.35 -9.27
CA TYR A 233 -2.48 3.52 -8.64
C TYR A 233 -1.94 3.65 -7.22
N ARG A 234 -0.79 4.31 -7.08
CA ARG A 234 -0.14 4.55 -5.79
C ARG A 234 -0.55 5.90 -5.23
N LEU A 235 -1.42 5.90 -4.22
CA LEU A 235 -1.91 7.11 -3.58
C LEU A 235 -1.09 7.47 -2.34
N THR A 236 -0.75 8.75 -2.24
CA THR A 236 -0.06 9.35 -1.10
C THR A 236 -0.81 10.60 -0.64
N HIS A 237 -0.71 10.95 0.64
CA HIS A 237 -1.47 12.07 1.20
C HIS A 237 -0.58 13.01 2.02
N GLY A 238 -0.58 14.30 1.65
CA GLY A 238 0.11 15.36 2.38
C GLY A 238 1.54 14.98 2.77
N SER A 239 1.87 15.14 4.05
CA SER A 239 3.16 14.78 4.63
C SER A 239 3.19 13.40 5.27
N ASP A 240 2.38 12.44 4.81
CA ASP A 240 2.44 11.05 5.31
C ASP A 240 3.89 10.54 5.32
N LEU A 241 4.35 10.06 6.48
CA LEU A 241 5.70 9.56 6.68
C LEU A 241 5.93 8.18 6.07
N ILE A 242 4.90 7.34 5.96
CA ILE A 242 5.08 5.93 5.56
C ILE A 242 5.61 5.79 4.12
N PRO A 243 5.09 6.52 3.11
CA PRO A 243 5.69 6.50 1.78
C PRO A 243 7.09 7.11 1.70
N GLN A 244 7.57 7.76 2.77
CA GLN A 244 8.94 8.26 2.83
C GLN A 244 9.93 7.18 3.30
N LEU A 245 9.45 5.98 3.61
CA LEU A 245 10.22 4.85 4.13
C LEU A 245 10.12 3.61 3.23
N PRO A 246 11.14 2.73 3.21
CA PRO A 246 12.51 2.99 3.65
C PRO A 246 13.16 4.16 2.91
N PRO A 247 14.12 4.90 3.49
CA PRO A 247 14.69 6.10 2.86
C PRO A 247 15.39 5.82 1.51
N LEU A 248 15.40 6.79 0.60
CA LEU A 248 16.03 6.69 -0.73
C LEU A 248 17.53 6.35 -0.67
N LEU A 249 18.24 6.81 0.37
CA LEU A 249 19.68 6.53 0.56
C LEU A 249 19.98 5.04 0.74
N PHE A 250 19.00 4.24 1.15
CA PHE A 250 19.12 2.78 1.25
C PHE A 250 18.84 2.06 -0.08
N GLY A 251 18.72 2.80 -1.18
CA GLY A 251 18.50 2.23 -2.53
C GLY A 251 17.05 1.91 -2.85
N TYR A 252 16.11 2.15 -1.91
CA TYR A 252 14.69 1.90 -2.11
C TYR A 252 14.05 2.93 -3.04
N ARG A 253 13.15 2.48 -3.92
CA ARG A 253 12.43 3.31 -4.89
C ARG A 253 10.94 3.03 -4.85
N HIS A 254 10.16 3.99 -5.33
CA HIS A 254 8.71 3.85 -5.47
C HIS A 254 8.35 3.35 -6.86
N ILE A 255 7.25 2.62 -6.98
CA ILE A 255 6.61 2.40 -8.28
C ILE A 255 5.97 3.70 -8.80
N SER A 256 5.79 3.78 -10.12
CA SER A 256 5.21 4.92 -10.83
C SER A 256 3.86 4.56 -11.46
N PRO A 257 2.91 5.52 -11.58
CA PRO A 257 2.96 6.89 -11.05
C PRO A 257 2.48 7.03 -9.59
N GLU A 258 2.76 8.18 -9.01
CA GLU A 258 2.16 8.69 -7.77
C GLU A 258 0.90 9.48 -8.06
N TYR A 259 -0.16 9.24 -7.30
CA TYR A 259 -1.35 10.08 -7.21
C TYR A 259 -1.32 10.80 -5.86
N PHE A 260 -0.76 12.01 -5.85
CA PHE A 260 -0.52 12.78 -4.64
C PHE A 260 -1.74 13.62 -4.27
N ILE A 261 -2.35 13.32 -3.12
CA ILE A 261 -3.47 14.05 -2.54
C ILE A 261 -2.91 15.22 -1.70
N SER A 262 -3.23 16.43 -2.12
CA SER A 262 -2.76 17.68 -1.51
C SER A 262 -3.76 18.33 -0.55
N SER A 263 -5.01 17.86 -0.51
CA SER A 263 -6.03 18.33 0.44
C SER A 263 -5.62 18.08 1.89
N GLY A 264 -6.23 18.81 2.81
CA GLY A 264 -6.03 18.60 4.24
C GLY A 264 -6.68 17.30 4.77
N GLN A 265 -6.34 16.96 6.01
CA GLN A 265 -7.02 15.88 6.74
C GLN A 265 -8.49 16.24 7.00
N ASN A 266 -9.37 15.25 7.04
CA ASN A 266 -10.83 15.42 7.18
C ASN A 266 -11.49 16.20 6.04
N ILE A 267 -10.79 16.40 4.92
CA ILE A 267 -11.33 17.00 3.70
C ILE A 267 -11.43 15.90 2.65
N VAL A 268 -12.61 15.80 2.03
CA VAL A 268 -12.78 14.95 0.83
C VAL A 268 -12.14 15.69 -0.34
N PRO A 269 -11.10 15.13 -0.98
CA PRO A 269 -10.44 15.79 -2.10
C PRO A 269 -11.36 15.90 -3.32
N THR A 270 -11.18 16.95 -4.10
CA THR A 270 -11.71 17.10 -5.46
C THR A 270 -10.66 16.63 -6.47
N PRO A 271 -11.00 16.47 -7.76
CA PRO A 271 -10.01 16.06 -8.75
C PRO A 271 -8.81 17.01 -8.90
N LYS A 272 -8.97 18.29 -8.54
CA LYS A 272 -7.89 19.28 -8.57
C LYS A 272 -6.88 19.09 -7.44
N ASP A 273 -7.28 18.40 -6.37
CA ASP A 273 -6.42 18.15 -5.21
C ASP A 273 -5.47 16.97 -5.43
N ILE A 274 -5.63 16.23 -6.53
CA ILE A 274 -4.81 15.06 -6.87
C ILE A 274 -3.87 15.41 -8.04
N THR A 275 -2.57 15.44 -7.75
CA THR A 275 -1.52 15.66 -8.76
C THR A 275 -0.82 14.36 -9.10
N ILE A 276 -0.62 14.10 -10.39
CA ILE A 276 0.06 12.89 -10.86
C ILE A 276 1.54 13.19 -11.08
N TYR A 277 2.39 12.43 -10.40
CA TYR A 277 3.83 12.50 -10.55
C TYR A 277 4.39 11.16 -11.04
N SER A 278 5.23 11.19 -12.07
CA SER A 278 5.90 9.98 -12.58
C SER A 278 7.35 9.87 -12.10
N GLY A 279 7.91 8.66 -12.23
CA GLY A 279 9.29 8.34 -11.87
C GLY A 279 9.39 7.55 -10.57
N ASP A 280 10.43 6.74 -10.45
CA ASP A 280 10.73 5.94 -9.26
C ASP A 280 11.53 6.71 -8.19
N TRP A 281 12.10 7.85 -8.61
CA TRP A 281 12.79 8.85 -7.82
C TRP A 281 12.14 10.22 -8.00
N ASN A 282 11.38 10.68 -7.01
CA ASN A 282 10.61 11.93 -7.14
C ASN A 282 10.41 12.64 -5.79
N LEU A 283 10.78 13.92 -5.72
CA LEU A 283 10.62 14.76 -4.52
C LEU A 283 9.55 15.86 -4.66
N SER A 284 8.79 15.88 -5.75
CA SER A 284 7.70 16.85 -5.96
C SER A 284 6.41 16.46 -5.24
N GLY A 285 6.18 15.15 -5.09
CA GLY A 285 5.04 14.57 -4.36
C GLY A 285 5.28 14.43 -2.84
N ASN A 286 4.79 13.35 -2.26
CA ASN A 286 4.84 13.10 -0.81
C ASN A 286 6.27 13.06 -0.24
N THR A 287 7.24 12.48 -0.95
CA THR A 287 8.64 12.42 -0.47
C THR A 287 9.22 13.82 -0.23
N GLY A 288 8.73 14.83 -0.97
CA GLY A 288 9.09 16.23 -0.79
C GLY A 288 8.48 16.92 0.42
N LYS A 289 7.56 16.29 1.16
CA LYS A 289 6.78 16.92 2.25
C LYS A 289 7.34 16.53 3.63
N LEU A 290 8.51 17.08 3.97
CA LEU A 290 9.11 17.00 5.31
C LEU A 290 8.86 18.29 6.12
N PRO A 291 8.74 18.19 7.47
CA PRO A 291 8.82 16.96 8.25
C PRO A 291 7.61 16.05 8.01
N GLY A 292 7.85 14.74 7.89
CA GLY A 292 6.79 13.74 7.75
C GLY A 292 5.93 13.63 9.01
N ASN A 293 4.68 13.19 8.86
CA ASN A 293 3.66 13.16 9.91
C ASN A 293 2.87 11.85 9.87
N VAL A 294 2.94 11.07 10.95
CA VAL A 294 2.19 9.81 11.11
C VAL A 294 0.68 10.01 11.23
N VAL A 295 0.19 11.21 11.55
CA VAL A 295 -1.24 11.53 11.58
C VAL A 295 -1.79 11.63 10.17
N ALA A 296 -1.02 12.18 9.22
CA ALA A 296 -1.43 12.27 7.82
C ALA A 296 -1.63 10.88 7.18
N HIS A 297 -0.94 9.87 7.70
CA HIS A 297 -1.09 8.46 7.32
C HIS A 297 -2.48 7.88 7.62
N GLN A 298 -3.23 8.46 8.54
CA GLN A 298 -4.55 7.95 8.92
C GLN A 298 -5.65 8.33 7.93
N TRP A 299 -5.39 9.31 7.05
CA TRP A 299 -6.41 9.92 6.22
C TRP A 299 -6.18 9.61 4.75
N TYR A 300 -7.04 8.75 4.19
CA TYR A 300 -7.10 8.44 2.76
C TYR A 300 -8.58 8.38 2.37
N PHE A 301 -9.16 9.55 2.05
CA PHE A 301 -10.60 9.83 1.83
C PHE A 301 -11.50 9.68 3.08
N ASN A 302 -11.09 8.84 4.02
CA ASN A 302 -11.66 8.72 5.36
C ASN A 302 -10.55 8.28 6.34
N ARG A 303 -10.93 8.00 7.59
CA ARG A 303 -10.04 7.32 8.54
C ARG A 303 -9.95 5.83 8.17
N ILE A 304 -8.97 5.51 7.34
CA ILE A 304 -8.88 4.20 6.67
C ILE A 304 -8.66 3.03 7.64
N ALA A 305 -7.91 3.24 8.72
CA ALA A 305 -7.61 2.19 9.70
C ALA A 305 -8.55 2.16 10.93
N SER A 306 -9.68 2.87 10.90
CA SER A 306 -10.56 3.05 12.07
C SER A 306 -11.22 1.78 12.61
N CYS A 307 -11.24 0.69 11.84
CA CYS A 307 -11.89 -0.56 12.24
C CYS A 307 -10.98 -1.49 13.07
N ALA A 308 -9.69 -1.17 13.18
CA ALA A 308 -8.76 -1.94 14.00
C ALA A 308 -9.10 -1.78 15.49
N SER A 309 -9.53 -2.85 16.16
CA SER A 309 -9.73 -2.85 17.61
C SER A 309 -8.39 -2.71 18.35
N GLY A 310 -8.38 -1.94 19.44
CA GLY A 310 -7.18 -1.71 20.26
C GLY A 310 -6.25 -0.59 19.80
N PHE A 311 -6.69 0.23 18.84
CA PHE A 311 -5.93 1.39 18.36
C PHE A 311 -6.05 2.59 19.34
N GLU A 312 -5.49 2.46 20.54
CA GLU A 312 -5.31 3.60 21.45
C GLU A 312 -4.08 4.42 21.01
N TRP A 313 -4.32 5.61 20.48
CA TRP A 313 -3.29 6.64 20.36
C TRP A 313 -3.22 7.40 21.68
N LYS A 314 -2.50 6.85 22.65
CA LYS A 314 -1.91 7.65 23.74
C LYS A 314 -0.45 7.97 23.39
#